data_AF-A0A2V7NUW9-F1
#
_entry.id   AF-A0A2V7NUW9-F1
#
_cell.length_a   1.000
_cell.length_b   1.000
_cell.length_c   1.000
_cell.angle_alpha   90.00
_cell.angle_beta   90.00
_cell.angle_gamma   90.00
#
_symmetry.space_group_name_H-M   'P 1'
#
loop_
_entity.id
_entity.type
_entity.pdbx_description
1 polymer ?
#
loop_
_entity_poly.entity_id
_entity_poly.type
_entity_poly.pdbx_seq_one_letter_code
_entity_poly.pdbx_strand_id
1 'polypeptide(L)'
;KPVVLVLKAKDVIHSLFLPNLRFKQDMVPGREIHQWFEATKPGKYEMPCAELCGFGHSGMRGWLYVHTPEEYEKWVKTQWP
;
A
#
# COMPACT_ATOMS: atom_id res chain seq x y z
N LYS A 1 9.64 -5.75 9.80
CA LYS A 1 9.60 -7.02 9.04
C LYS A 1 9.31 -6.69 7.59
N PRO A 2 10.00 -7.31 6.61
CA PRO A 2 9.67 -7.18 5.20
C PRO A 2 8.25 -7.67 4.90
N VAL A 3 7.54 -6.95 4.03
CA VAL A 3 6.21 -7.29 3.52
C VAL A 3 6.31 -7.44 2.01
N VAL A 4 5.81 -8.56 1.49
CA VAL A 4 5.71 -8.82 0.05
C VAL A 4 4.30 -8.50 -0.42
N LEU A 5 4.21 -7.77 -1.53
CA LEU A 5 2.98 -7.38 -2.20
C LEU A 5 2.92 -8.03 -3.57
N VAL A 6 1.75 -8.55 -3.92
CA VAL A 6 1.40 -8.94 -5.29
C VAL A 6 0.43 -7.91 -5.84
N LEU A 7 0.93 -7.05 -6.72
CA LEU A 7 0.22 -5.90 -7.23
C LEU A 7 -0.40 -6.19 -8.61
N LYS A 8 -1.67 -5.85 -8.76
CA LYS A 8 -2.46 -5.99 -9.99
C LYS A 8 -3.41 -4.82 -10.13
N ALA A 9 -3.52 -4.28 -11.34
CA ALA A 9 -4.58 -3.35 -11.71
C ALA A 9 -5.68 -4.10 -12.48
N LYS A 10 -6.95 -3.75 -12.20
CA LYS A 10 -8.11 -4.39 -12.84
C LYS A 10 -8.60 -3.63 -14.08
N ASP A 11 -8.42 -2.31 -14.10
CA ASP A 11 -9.02 -1.39 -15.06
C ASP A 11 -7.95 -0.65 -15.87
N VAL A 12 -7.33 0.38 -15.30
CA VAL A 12 -6.33 1.25 -15.91
C VAL A 12 -5.02 1.20 -15.13
N ILE A 13 -4.00 1.92 -15.58
CA ILE A 13 -2.77 2.05 -14.80
C ILE A 13 -3.04 2.82 -13.51
N HIS A 14 -2.47 2.33 -12.41
CA HIS A 14 -2.45 2.99 -11.10
C HIS A 14 -1.03 2.94 -10.55
N SER A 15 -0.74 3.67 -9.47
CA SER A 15 0.55 3.56 -8.80
C SER A 15 0.39 3.55 -7.29
N LEU A 16 0.86 2.48 -6.66
CA LEU A 16 0.92 2.36 -5.21
C LEU A 16 2.12 3.17 -4.72
N PHE A 17 1.86 4.27 -4.01
CA PHE A 17 2.90 5.17 -3.55
C PHE A 17 2.86 5.35 -2.04
N LEU A 18 4.00 5.11 -1.40
CA LEU A 18 4.27 5.32 0.02
C LEU A 18 5.50 6.23 0.15
N PRO A 19 5.31 7.57 0.11
CA PRO A 19 6.42 8.53 0.08
C PRO A 19 7.39 8.38 1.26
N ASN A 20 6.84 8.17 2.46
CA ASN A 20 7.59 8.02 3.71
C ASN A 20 8.47 6.76 3.73
N LEU A 21 8.18 5.79 2.88
CA LEU A 21 8.93 4.54 2.72
C LEU A 21 9.79 4.53 1.45
N ARG A 22 9.79 5.64 0.68
CA ARG A 22 10.42 5.74 -0.65
C ARG A 22 10.03 4.59 -1.59
N PHE A 23 8.81 4.11 -1.45
CA PHE A 23 8.28 3.01 -2.23
C PHE A 23 7.24 3.56 -3.22
N LYS A 24 7.46 3.33 -4.51
CA LYS A 24 6.52 3.62 -5.59
C LYS A 24 6.52 2.46 -6.57
N GLN A 25 5.36 1.92 -6.90
CA GLN A 25 5.24 0.90 -7.93
C GLN A 25 3.97 1.10 -8.76
N ASP A 26 4.14 1.21 -10.07
CA ASP A 26 3.04 1.25 -11.02
C ASP A 26 2.45 -0.15 -11.20
N MET A 27 1.13 -0.19 -11.28
CA MET A 27 0.29 -1.37 -11.47
C MET A 27 -0.30 -1.29 -12.87
N VAL A 28 0.19 -2.14 -13.77
CA VAL A 28 -0.21 -2.15 -15.18
C VAL A 28 -1.21 -3.29 -15.40
N PRO A 29 -2.39 -3.04 -15.99
CA PRO A 29 -3.38 -4.08 -16.27
C PRO A 29 -2.78 -5.26 -17.06
N GLY A 30 -3.20 -6.48 -16.70
CA GLY A 30 -2.70 -7.71 -17.30
C GLY A 30 -1.32 -8.17 -16.80
N ARG A 31 -0.66 -7.41 -15.91
CA ARG A 31 0.59 -7.83 -15.26
C ARG A 31 0.36 -8.13 -13.78
N GLU A 32 1.08 -9.13 -13.30
CA GLU A 32 1.27 -9.39 -11.88
C GLU A 32 2.67 -8.90 -11.50
N ILE A 33 2.75 -7.98 -10.55
CA ILE A 33 4.02 -7.35 -10.16
C ILE A 33 4.28 -7.68 -8.69
N HIS A 34 5.40 -8.33 -8.42
CA HIS A 34 5.83 -8.67 -7.07
C HIS A 34 6.80 -7.60 -6.59
N GLN A 35 6.51 -7.01 -5.44
CA GLN A 35 7.37 -6.01 -4.82
C GLN A 35 7.38 -6.20 -3.30
N TRP A 36 8.35 -5.59 -2.62
CA TRP A 36 8.43 -5.65 -1.18
C TRP A 36 8.87 -4.31 -0.59
N PHE A 37 8.53 -4.09 0.67
CA PHE A 37 9.06 -3.00 1.46
C PHE A 37 9.17 -3.41 2.93
N GLU A 38 9.92 -2.64 3.71
CA GLU A 38 9.97 -2.77 5.17
C GLU A 38 9.71 -1.40 5.82
N ALA A 39 8.70 -1.35 6.69
CA ALA A 39 8.48 -0.21 7.56
C ALA A 39 9.24 -0.40 8.88
N THR A 40 10.12 0.55 9.19
CA THR A 40 11.02 0.49 10.35
C THR A 40 10.52 1.26 11.56
N LYS A 41 9.45 2.06 11.41
CA LYS A 41 8.86 2.87 12.47
C LYS A 41 7.35 2.66 12.51
N PRO A 42 6.73 2.48 13.69
CA PRO A 42 5.28 2.53 13.83
C PRO A 42 4.74 3.91 13.42
N GLY A 43 3.51 3.94 12.90
CA GLY A 43 2.85 5.17 12.48
C GLY A 43 1.74 4.98 11.47
N LYS A 44 1.11 6.09 11.09
CA LYS A 44 0.10 6.18 10.03
C LYS A 44 0.70 6.91 8.84
N TYR A 45 0.77 6.25 7.70
CA TYR A 45 1.35 6.78 6.48
C TYR A 45 0.30 6.96 5.40
N GLU A 46 0.26 8.13 4.78
CA GLU A 46 -0.60 8.38 3.61
C GLU A 46 -0.10 7.57 2.41
N MET A 47 -1.05 7.02 1.66
CA MET A 47 -0.82 6.16 0.52
C MET A 47 -1.67 6.62 -0.68
N PRO A 48 -1.29 7.69 -1.39
CA PRO A 48 -2.02 8.19 -2.54
C PRO A 48 -1.75 7.35 -3.80
N CYS A 49 -2.67 7.40 -4.77
CA CYS A 49 -2.37 6.98 -6.14
C CYS A 49 -1.43 8.01 -6.78
N ALA A 50 -0.33 7.55 -7.39
CA ALA A 50 0.70 8.44 -7.98
C ALA A 50 0.80 8.35 -9.52
N GLU A 51 -0.22 7.81 -10.16
CA GLU A 51 -0.36 7.74 -11.62
C GLU A 51 -1.76 8.16 -12.03
N LEU A 52 -1.89 9.02 -13.04
CA LEU A 52 -3.18 9.57 -13.44
C LEU A 52 -4.11 8.45 -13.94
N CYS A 53 -5.10 8.10 -13.13
CA CYS A 53 -5.95 6.93 -13.34
C CYS A 53 -7.42 7.29 -13.69
N GLY A 54 -7.66 8.53 -14.13
CA GLY A 54 -8.98 9.01 -14.53
C GLY A 54 -9.74 9.81 -13.46
N PHE A 55 -11.08 9.86 -13.59
CA PHE A 55 -11.93 10.64 -12.70
C PHE A 55 -11.84 10.10 -11.26
N GLY A 56 -11.60 10.99 -10.31
CA GLY A 56 -11.39 10.62 -8.90
C GLY A 56 -9.94 10.34 -8.52
N HIS A 57 -8.98 10.45 -9.45
CA HIS A 57 -7.55 10.19 -9.18
C HIS A 57 -7.02 10.91 -7.92
N SER A 58 -7.27 12.22 -7.77
CA SER A 58 -6.82 13.00 -6.60
C SER A 58 -7.52 12.62 -5.28
N GLY A 59 -8.65 11.94 -5.36
CA GLY A 59 -9.38 11.38 -4.23
C GLY A 59 -8.93 9.97 -3.86
N MET A 60 -8.24 9.27 -4.75
CA MET A 60 -7.79 7.90 -4.56
C MET A 60 -6.59 7.85 -3.61
N ARG A 61 -6.90 7.81 -2.31
CA ARG A 61 -5.92 7.73 -1.22
C ARG A 61 -6.30 6.64 -0.23
N GLY A 62 -5.29 5.99 0.32
CA GLY A 62 -5.42 5.05 1.43
C GLY A 62 -4.48 5.41 2.58
N TRP A 63 -4.46 4.55 3.59
CA TRP A 63 -3.60 4.68 4.76
C TRP A 63 -2.93 3.36 5.06
N LEU A 64 -1.61 3.40 5.25
CA LEU A 64 -0.85 2.30 5.82
C LEU A 64 -0.69 2.54 7.33
N TYR A 65 -1.16 1.60 8.13
CA TYR A 65 -0.95 1.59 9.58
C TYR A 65 0.15 0.60 9.93
N VAL A 66 1.23 1.09 10.52
CA VAL A 66 2.35 0.29 10.98
C VAL A 66 2.27 0.25 12.50
N HIS A 67 2.00 -0.93 13.04
CA HIS A 67 1.87 -1.18 14.46
C HIS A 67 3.19 -1.68 15.06
N THR A 68 3.34 -1.60 16.38
CA THR A 68 4.30 -2.47 17.07
C THR A 68 3.86 -3.94 16.95
N PRO A 69 4.75 -4.92 17.20
CA PRO A 69 4.36 -6.33 17.19
C PRO A 69 3.15 -6.64 18.10
N GLU A 70 3.13 -6.09 19.32
CA GLU A 70 2.09 -6.34 20.32
C GLU A 70 0.75 -5.69 19.91
N GLU A 71 0.80 -4.48 19.35
CA GLU A 71 -0.37 -3.80 18.81
C GLU A 71 -0.93 -4.54 17.60
N TYR A 72 -0.07 -5.03 16.72
CA TYR A 72 -0.47 -5.81 15.55
C TYR A 72 -1.17 -7.10 15.98
N GLU A 73 -0.63 -7.83 16.96
CA GLU A 73 -1.27 -9.04 17.50
C GLU A 73 -2.66 -8.77 18.09
N LYS A 74 -2.85 -7.64 18.78
CA LYS A 74 -4.17 -7.24 19.29
C LYS A 74 -5.12 -6.85 18.16
N TRP A 75 -4.62 -6.13 17.16
CA TRP A 75 -5.40 -5.71 16.00
C TRP A 75 -5.88 -6.92 15.19
N VAL A 76 -5.00 -7.90 14.93
CA VAL A 76 -5.35 -9.13 14.21
C VAL A 76 -6.49 -9.87 14.92
N LYS A 77 -6.42 -10.05 16.24
CA LYS A 77 -7.48 -10.74 17.01
C LYS A 77 -8.85 -10.05 16.98
N THR A 78 -8.92 -8.77 16.62
CA THR A 78 -10.15 -7.97 16.68
C THR A 78 -10.69 -7.55 15.32
N GLN A 79 -9.84 -7.43 14.30
CA GLN A 79 -10.18 -6.83 13.00
C GLN A 79 -9.87 -7.72 11.79
N TRP A 80 -9.03 -8.75 11.95
CA TRP A 80 -8.57 -9.60 10.84
C TRP A 80 -9.19 -11.01 10.98
N PRO A 81 -9.55 -11.68 9.88
CA PRO A 81 -10.02 -13.06 9.92
C PRO A 81 -9.05 -14.03 10.61
#